data_AF-A0A9E3GKS3-F1
#
_entry.id   AF-A0A9E3GKS3-F1
#
_cell.length_a   1.000
_cell.length_b   1.000
_cell.length_c   1.000
_cell.angle_alpha   90.00
_cell.angle_beta   90.00
_cell.angle_gamma   90.00
#
_symmetry.space_group_name_H-M   'P 1'
#
loop_
_entity.id
_entity.type
_entity.pdbx_description
1 polymer ?
#
loop_
_entity_poly.entity_id
_entity_poly.type
_entity_poly.pdbx_seq_one_letter_code
_entity_poly.pdbx_strand_id
1 'polypeptide(L)'
;MLGLKKFLTFVADKGKGFFTNLFTKRKDTASHLTDLCKQLISEDGVVSGITIAREIWQLYEKSTLEEKEKFFLEIDKKFKPNYSVINRACRDFIDNSNETTLGTLNQATEGRRQELIRRLNLAPNGTQYLI
;
A
#
# COMPACT_ATOMS: atom_id res chain seq x y z
N MET A 1 -25.20 0.88 -1.54
CA MET A 1 -23.72 0.80 -1.61
C MET A 1 -23.11 1.14 -3.00
N LEU A 2 -23.84 1.07 -4.12
CA LEU A 2 -23.30 1.33 -5.48
C LEU A 2 -22.94 2.81 -5.76
N GLY A 3 -23.67 3.77 -5.16
CA GLY A 3 -23.51 5.20 -5.44
C GLY A 3 -22.22 5.80 -4.90
N LEU A 4 -21.80 5.41 -3.68
CA LEU A 4 -20.59 5.95 -3.04
C LEU A 4 -19.32 5.54 -3.80
N LYS A 5 -19.24 4.27 -4.25
CA LYS A 5 -18.11 3.79 -5.06
C LYS A 5 -17.99 4.54 -6.40
N LYS A 6 -19.13 4.83 -7.06
CA LYS A 6 -19.17 5.62 -8.30
C LYS A 6 -18.75 7.07 -8.08
N PHE A 7 -19.20 7.68 -6.99
CA PHE A 7 -18.81 9.06 -6.64
C PHE A 7 -17.30 9.17 -6.33
N LEU A 8 -16.76 8.30 -5.48
CA LEU A 8 -15.33 8.30 -5.16
C LEU A 8 -14.44 8.07 -6.39
N THR A 9 -14.90 7.21 -7.31
CA THR A 9 -14.26 6.99 -8.62
C THR A 9 -14.23 8.27 -9.46
N PHE A 10 -15.36 8.97 -9.56
CA PHE A 10 -15.47 10.21 -10.33
C PHE A 10 -14.54 11.31 -9.79
N VAL A 11 -14.49 11.48 -8.47
CA VAL A 11 -13.59 12.47 -7.84
C VAL A 11 -12.12 12.08 -8.05
N ALA A 12 -11.78 10.80 -7.94
CA ALA A 12 -10.42 10.31 -8.22
C ALA A 12 -9.97 10.62 -9.66
N ASP A 13 -10.85 10.40 -10.65
CA ASP A 13 -10.55 10.68 -12.06
C ASP A 13 -10.33 12.18 -12.33
N LYS A 14 -11.02 13.06 -11.60
CA LYS A 14 -10.84 14.52 -11.68
C LYS A 14 -9.55 14.99 -11.02
N GLY A 15 -9.03 14.28 -10.01
CA GLY A 15 -7.79 14.60 -9.32
C GLY A 15 -6.50 14.21 -10.07
N LYS A 16 -6.60 13.37 -11.11
CA LYS A 16 -5.46 12.77 -11.81
C LYS A 16 -4.42 13.78 -12.33
N GLY A 17 -4.88 14.93 -12.85
CA GLY A 17 -4.00 15.98 -13.39
C GLY A 17 -3.14 16.71 -12.35
N PHE A 18 -3.47 16.59 -11.06
CA PHE A 18 -2.70 17.21 -9.98
C PHE A 18 -1.51 16.34 -9.56
N PHE A 19 -1.64 15.01 -9.66
CA PHE A 19 -0.61 14.07 -9.21
C PHE A 19 0.50 13.86 -10.24
N THR A 20 0.20 13.96 -11.54
CA THR A 20 1.15 13.66 -12.63
C THR A 20 2.45 14.47 -12.60
N ASN A 21 2.45 15.67 -12.00
CA ASN A 21 3.61 16.55 -11.94
C ASN A 21 4.54 16.35 -10.73
N LEU A 22 4.20 15.47 -9.78
CA LEU A 22 5.04 15.16 -8.62
C LEU A 22 6.07 14.03 -8.88
N PHE A 23 6.05 13.41 -10.06
CA PHE A 23 6.78 12.16 -10.36
C PHE A 23 8.10 12.33 -11.14
N THR A 24 8.70 13.52 -11.16
CA THR A 24 9.91 13.82 -11.96
C THR A 24 11.23 13.67 -11.18
N LYS A 25 11.67 12.41 -11.04
CA LYS A 25 13.10 12.02 -11.07
C LYS A 25 13.15 10.53 -11.39
N ARG A 26 13.48 10.15 -12.64
CA ARG A 26 13.38 8.76 -13.11
C ARG A 26 14.38 7.85 -12.38
N LYS A 27 13.95 7.26 -11.27
CA LYS A 27 14.37 5.89 -10.92
C LYS A 27 13.76 4.92 -11.94
N ASP A 28 14.31 3.71 -12.03
CA ASP A 28 13.69 2.65 -12.82
C ASP A 28 12.26 2.30 -12.32
N THR A 29 11.48 1.65 -13.18
CA THR A 29 10.04 1.37 -12.99
C THR A 29 9.72 0.69 -11.66
N ALA A 30 10.54 -0.29 -11.25
CA ALA A 30 10.33 -1.03 -10.00
C ALA A 30 10.44 -0.13 -8.76
N SER A 31 11.44 0.76 -8.76
CA SER A 31 11.63 1.74 -7.71
C SER A 31 10.50 2.78 -7.67
N HIS A 32 9.96 3.19 -8.83
CA HIS A 32 8.80 4.07 -8.90
C HIS A 32 7.54 3.41 -8.32
N LEU A 33 7.22 2.18 -8.75
CA LEU A 33 6.13 1.38 -8.17
C LEU A 33 6.26 1.28 -6.66
N THR A 34 7.47 1.03 -6.16
CA THR A 34 7.72 0.90 -4.73
C THR A 34 7.50 2.22 -3.97
N ASP A 35 7.87 3.36 -4.56
CA ASP A 35 7.65 4.67 -3.95
C ASP A 35 6.15 5.04 -3.96
N LEU A 36 5.39 4.68 -5.00
CA LEU A 36 3.92 4.78 -5.01
C LEU A 36 3.27 3.92 -3.92
N CYS A 37 3.74 2.69 -3.71
CA CYS A 37 3.22 1.84 -2.63
C CYS A 37 3.49 2.42 -1.24
N LYS A 38 4.65 3.07 -1.02
CA LYS A 38 4.92 3.77 0.25
C LYS A 38 3.94 4.93 0.46
N GLN A 39 3.72 5.72 -0.60
CA GLN A 39 2.80 6.85 -0.57
C GLN A 39 1.38 6.37 -0.28
N LEU A 40 0.95 5.28 -0.92
CA LEU A 40 -0.36 4.68 -0.68
C LEU A 40 -0.56 4.34 0.80
N ILE A 41 0.44 3.74 1.44
CA ILE A 41 0.38 3.37 2.87
C ILE A 41 0.32 4.61 3.77
N SER A 42 0.99 5.70 3.42
CA SER A 42 1.02 6.94 4.22
C SER A 42 -0.15 7.89 3.98
N GLU A 43 -0.96 7.65 2.96
CA GLU A 43 -2.08 8.53 2.60
C GLU A 43 -3.25 8.37 3.58
N ASP A 44 -3.94 9.44 3.95
CA ASP A 44 -5.12 9.35 4.84
C ASP A 44 -6.43 9.61 4.08
N GLY A 45 -6.37 10.22 2.90
CA GLY A 45 -7.54 10.47 2.07
C GLY A 45 -8.00 9.24 1.30
N VAL A 46 -9.29 8.92 1.38
CA VAL A 46 -9.90 7.79 0.64
C VAL A 46 -9.80 7.99 -0.87
N VAL A 47 -10.08 9.21 -1.36
CA VAL A 47 -10.04 9.52 -2.78
C VAL A 47 -8.61 9.49 -3.32
N SER A 48 -7.67 10.15 -2.64
CA SER A 48 -6.24 10.12 -2.98
C SER A 48 -5.69 8.70 -2.95
N GLY A 49 -6.06 7.89 -1.95
CA GLY A 49 -5.68 6.48 -1.88
C GLY A 49 -6.18 5.66 -3.07
N ILE A 50 -7.44 5.84 -3.48
CA ILE A 50 -7.98 5.17 -4.68
C ILE A 50 -7.22 5.59 -5.95
N THR A 51 -6.90 6.88 -6.08
CA THR A 51 -6.13 7.40 -7.23
C THR A 51 -4.73 6.78 -7.28
N ILE A 52 -4.02 6.74 -6.15
CA ILE A 52 -2.67 6.16 -6.07
C ILE A 52 -2.72 4.65 -6.39
N ALA A 53 -3.69 3.91 -5.84
CA ALA A 53 -3.84 2.49 -6.13
C ALA A 53 -4.09 2.20 -7.61
N ARG A 54 -4.86 3.04 -8.31
CA ARG A 54 -5.04 2.96 -9.77
C ARG A 54 -3.77 3.23 -10.55
N GLU A 55 -2.98 4.22 -10.12
CA GLU A 55 -1.72 4.54 -10.76
C GLU A 55 -0.71 3.40 -10.64
N ILE A 56 -0.63 2.78 -9.45
CA ILE A 56 0.18 1.57 -9.21
C ILE A 56 -0.21 0.47 -10.19
N TRP A 57 -1.51 0.19 -10.32
CA TRP A 57 -2.01 -0.82 -11.25
C TRP A 57 -1.65 -0.52 -12.71
N GLN A 58 -1.90 0.72 -13.17
CA GLN A 58 -1.62 1.13 -14.55
C GLN A 58 -0.14 1.06 -14.90
N LEU A 59 0.75 1.34 -13.93
CA LEU A 59 2.18 1.20 -14.11
C LEU A 59 2.61 -0.27 -14.08
N TYR A 60 2.07 -1.06 -13.15
CA TYR A 60 2.35 -2.49 -13.02
C TYR A 60 1.93 -3.29 -14.26
N GLU A 61 0.75 -3.04 -14.84
CA GLU A 61 0.30 -3.71 -16.07
C GLU A 61 1.26 -3.52 -17.24
N LYS A 62 1.84 -2.32 -17.35
CA LYS A 62 2.76 -1.95 -18.43
C LYS A 62 4.21 -2.39 -18.17
N SER A 63 4.51 -2.89 -16.98
CA SER A 63 5.87 -3.29 -16.58
C SER A 63 6.26 -4.63 -17.20
N THR A 64 7.53 -4.79 -17.56
CA THR A 64 8.08 -6.08 -18.01
C THR A 64 8.14 -7.09 -16.86
N LEU A 65 8.42 -8.36 -17.18
CA LEU A 65 8.54 -9.40 -16.16
C LEU A 65 9.70 -9.10 -15.20
N GLU A 66 10.84 -8.62 -15.72
CA GLU A 66 12.02 -8.28 -14.94
C GLU A 66 11.75 -7.09 -14.00
N GLU A 67 11.00 -6.10 -14.46
CA GLU A 67 10.58 -4.96 -13.64
C GLU A 67 9.63 -5.40 -12.52
N LYS A 68 8.70 -6.31 -12.82
CA LYS A 68 7.78 -6.88 -11.81
C LYS A 68 8.53 -7.69 -10.76
N GLU A 69 9.47 -8.54 -11.18
CA GLU A 69 10.31 -9.31 -10.26
C GLU A 69 11.10 -8.37 -9.34
N LYS A 70 11.80 -7.38 -9.92
CA LYS A 70 12.54 -6.40 -9.15
C LYS A 70 11.64 -5.63 -8.18
N PHE A 71 10.43 -5.26 -8.60
CA PHE A 71 9.44 -4.62 -7.75
C PHE A 71 9.08 -5.50 -6.53
N PHE A 72 8.77 -6.79 -6.74
CA PHE A 72 8.44 -7.69 -5.64
C PHE A 72 9.62 -7.89 -4.67
N LEU A 73 10.85 -7.98 -5.17
CA LEU A 73 12.05 -8.03 -4.33
C LEU A 73 12.22 -6.75 -3.50
N GLU A 74 11.96 -5.58 -4.09
CA GLU A 74 11.98 -4.30 -3.35
C GLU A 74 10.89 -4.23 -2.29
N ILE A 75 9.67 -4.68 -2.60
CA ILE A 75 8.54 -4.73 -1.65
C ILE A 75 8.84 -5.68 -0.49
N ASP A 76 9.37 -6.88 -0.75
CA ASP A 76 9.74 -7.82 0.31
C ASP A 76 10.77 -7.19 1.25
N LYS A 77 11.84 -6.60 0.69
CA LYS A 77 12.89 -5.97 1.47
C LYS A 77 12.40 -4.78 2.30
N LYS A 78 11.55 -3.91 1.73
CA LYS A 78 11.13 -2.65 2.37
C LYS A 78 9.94 -2.82 3.31
N PHE A 79 9.03 -3.76 3.03
CA PHE A 79 7.78 -3.92 3.79
C PHE A 79 7.73 -5.18 4.65
N LYS A 80 8.85 -5.91 4.79
CA LYS A 80 8.99 -6.94 5.81
C LYS A 80 8.67 -6.41 7.21
N PRO A 81 8.12 -7.26 8.10
CA PRO A 81 7.91 -6.89 9.49
C PRO A 81 9.22 -6.44 10.15
N ASN A 82 9.11 -5.47 11.05
CA ASN A 82 10.24 -5.01 11.84
C ASN A 82 10.37 -5.88 13.09
N TYR A 83 11.30 -6.82 13.08
CA TYR A 83 11.54 -7.74 14.20
C TYR A 83 11.90 -7.02 15.51
N SER A 84 12.49 -5.82 15.47
CA SER A 84 12.72 -5.04 16.69
C SER A 84 11.41 -4.55 17.30
N VAL A 85 10.44 -4.17 16.46
CA VAL A 85 9.10 -3.74 16.91
C VAL A 85 8.31 -4.95 17.41
N ILE A 86 8.37 -6.09 16.70
CA ILE A 86 7.74 -7.34 17.12
C ILE A 86 8.30 -7.78 18.48
N ASN A 87 9.63 -7.85 18.63
CA ASN A 87 10.25 -8.29 19.88
C ASN A 87 9.88 -7.39 21.07
N ARG A 88 9.71 -6.08 20.83
CA ARG A 88 9.21 -5.16 21.85
C ARG A 88 7.75 -5.47 22.19
N ALA A 89 6.87 -5.57 21.19
CA ALA A 89 5.45 -5.88 21.40
C ALA A 89 5.25 -7.24 22.09
N CYS A 90 6.09 -8.24 21.80
CA CYS A 90 6.09 -9.52 22.49
C CYS A 90 6.40 -9.36 23.98
N ARG A 91 7.43 -8.59 24.35
CA ARG A 91 7.75 -8.33 25.76
C ARG A 91 6.62 -7.59 26.46
N ASP A 92 6.10 -6.53 25.83
CA ASP A 92 4.99 -5.75 26.38
C ASP A 92 3.74 -6.63 26.62
N PHE A 93 3.47 -7.60 25.73
CA PHE A 93 2.38 -8.57 25.90
C PHE A 93 2.66 -9.61 27.00
N ILE A 94 3.89 -10.11 27.10
CA ILE A 94 4.27 -11.07 28.15
C ILE A 94 4.20 -10.41 29.53
N ASP A 95 4.70 -9.18 29.66
CA ASP A 95 4.74 -8.45 30.93
C ASP A 95 3.35 -7.97 31.37
N ASN A 96 2.45 -7.70 30.42
CA ASN A 96 1.08 -7.24 30.69
C ASN A 96 0.09 -7.78 29.65
N SER A 97 -0.34 -9.03 29.81
CA SER A 97 -1.24 -9.69 28.86
C SER A 97 -2.68 -9.16 28.95
N ASN A 98 -3.10 -8.38 27.97
CA ASN A 98 -4.47 -7.88 27.81
C ASN A 98 -4.79 -7.60 26.33
N GLU A 99 -6.02 -7.19 26.04
CA GLU A 99 -6.47 -6.93 24.67
C GLU A 99 -5.67 -5.83 23.95
N THR A 100 -5.20 -4.82 24.68
CA THR A 100 -4.41 -3.71 24.09
C THR A 100 -3.02 -4.18 23.68
N THR A 101 -2.34 -4.93 24.54
CA THR A 101 -1.01 -5.47 24.23
C THR A 101 -1.07 -6.57 23.17
N LEU A 102 -2.13 -7.38 23.16
CA LEU A 102 -2.41 -8.34 22.08
C LEU A 102 -2.64 -7.62 20.74
N GLY A 103 -3.45 -6.55 20.73
CA GLY A 103 -3.69 -5.75 19.53
C GLY A 103 -2.42 -5.14 18.95
N THR A 104 -1.54 -4.64 19.82
CA THR A 104 -0.24 -4.07 19.43
C THR A 104 0.68 -5.15 18.84
N LEU A 105 0.73 -6.33 19.45
CA LEU A 105 1.48 -7.47 18.92
C LEU A 105 0.96 -7.89 17.55
N ASN A 106 -0.35 -8.01 17.38
CA ASN A 106 -0.96 -8.33 16.09
C ASN A 106 -0.50 -7.31 15.03
N GLN A 107 -0.71 -6.01 15.26
CA GLN A 107 -0.28 -4.95 14.32
C GLN A 107 1.22 -5.02 13.98
N ALA A 108 2.08 -5.32 14.96
CA ALA A 108 3.51 -5.46 14.73
C ALA A 108 3.85 -6.66 13.81
N THR A 109 3.12 -7.77 13.95
CA THR A 109 3.34 -9.00 13.16
C THR A 109 2.80 -8.90 11.73
N GLU A 110 1.66 -8.22 11.52
CA GLU A 110 1.07 -8.01 10.20
C GLU A 110 2.00 -7.22 9.26
N GLY A 111 2.82 -6.32 9.83
CA GLY A 111 3.78 -5.51 9.09
C GLY A 111 3.12 -4.58 8.07
N ARG A 112 3.89 -4.12 7.09
CA ARG A 112 3.40 -3.12 6.10
C ARG A 112 2.75 -3.74 4.87
N ARG A 113 2.92 -5.05 4.65
CA ARG A 113 2.39 -5.76 3.47
C ARG A 113 0.88 -5.92 3.52
N GLN A 114 0.33 -6.25 4.69
CA GLN A 114 -1.12 -6.41 4.83
C GLN A 114 -1.85 -5.08 4.60
N GLU A 115 -1.31 -3.99 5.14
CA GLU A 115 -1.86 -2.66 4.91
C GLU A 115 -1.76 -2.24 3.44
N LEU A 116 -0.66 -2.56 2.75
CA LEU A 116 -0.54 -2.35 1.32
C LEU A 116 -1.66 -3.06 0.54
N ILE A 117 -1.85 -4.36 0.78
CA ILE A 117 -2.88 -5.16 0.11
C ILE A 117 -4.27 -4.60 0.38
N ARG A 118 -4.57 -4.25 1.65
CA ARG A 118 -5.85 -3.65 2.04
C ARG A 118 -6.12 -2.37 1.26
N ARG A 119 -5.11 -1.50 1.12
CA ARG A 119 -5.24 -0.22 0.41
C ARG A 119 -5.32 -0.37 -1.10
N LEU A 120 -4.57 -1.29 -1.70
CA LEU A 120 -4.71 -1.62 -3.12
C LEU A 120 -6.12 -2.12 -3.45
N ASN A 121 -6.72 -2.91 -2.55
CA ASN A 121 -8.08 -3.43 -2.69
C ASN A 121 -9.19 -2.36 -2.57
N LEU A 122 -8.87 -1.13 -2.15
CA LEU A 122 -9.85 -0.02 -2.10
C LEU A 122 -10.20 0.51 -3.49
N ALA A 123 -9.32 0.35 -4.47
CA ALA A 123 -9.60 0.73 -5.84
C ALA A 123 -10.76 -0.11 -6.41
N PRO A 124 -11.58 0.43 -7.33
CA PRO A 124 -12.54 -0.39 -8.07
C PRO A 124 -11.84 -1.52 -8.80
N ASN A 125 -12.43 -2.71 -8.73
CA ASN A 125 -11.83 -3.98 -9.19
C ASN A 125 -10.52 -4.35 -8.47
N GLY A 126 -10.19 -3.74 -7.33
CA GLY A 126 -8.94 -3.97 -6.61
C GLY A 126 -8.65 -5.43 -6.29
N THR A 127 -9.68 -6.25 -6.00
CA THR A 127 -9.50 -7.69 -5.78
C THR A 127 -9.03 -8.40 -7.05
N GLN A 128 -9.54 -8.02 -8.22
CA GLN A 128 -9.12 -8.60 -9.50
C GLN A 128 -7.67 -8.23 -9.83
N TYR A 129 -7.18 -7.09 -9.34
CA TYR A 129 -5.79 -6.67 -9.54
C TYR A 129 -4.80 -7.38 -8.61
N LEU A 130 -5.31 -8.05 -7.56
CA LEU A 130 -4.50 -8.77 -6.56
C LEU A 130 -4.38 -10.27 -6.85
N ILE A 131 -5.18 -10.80 -7.78
CA ILE A 131 -5.18 -12.21 -8.21
C ILE A 131 -4.51 -12.37 -9.57
#